data_AF-A0A853J716-F1
#
_entry.id   AF-A0A853J716-F1
#
_cell.length_a   1.000
_cell.length_b   1.000
_cell.length_c   1.000
_cell.angle_alpha   90.00
_cell.angle_beta   90.00
_cell.angle_gamma   90.00
#
_symmetry.space_group_name_H-M   'P 1'
#
loop_
_entity.id
_entity.type
_entity.pdbx_description
1 polymer ?
#
loop_
_entity_poly.entity_id
_entity_poly.type
_entity_poly.pdbx_seq_one_letter_code
_entity_poly.pdbx_strand_id
1 'polypeptide(L)'
;MSEEKLYAVKNRSGEFWDFSDSSGFWSLAISDFPTTPNKKQAELAAKDHGGHVVTFVEEPEKVVLSEKQAKIVEGANKSQFPASYISDHTGSSYCLEKLLMDAYANGYTVAKEKKYNVKVPHTDDSYFYKVDDEYCNAGDSYYLEGMTDKKWFTDAEIEHYGLGDCEKVWCDSDDD
;
A
#
# COMPACT_ATOMS: atom_id res chain seq x y z
N MET A 1 11.93 15.21 -3.63
CA MET A 1 11.77 15.18 -2.17
C MET A 1 13.17 15.09 -1.56
N SER A 2 13.64 16.11 -0.86
CA SER A 2 14.87 16.00 -0.06
C SER A 2 14.55 15.14 1.15
N GLU A 3 15.23 14.01 1.33
CA GLU A 3 15.11 13.17 2.53
C GLU A 3 15.50 13.99 3.76
N GLU A 4 14.53 14.64 4.42
CA GLU A 4 14.80 15.33 5.68
C GLU A 4 15.14 14.28 6.75
N LYS A 5 16.40 14.32 7.20
CA LYS A 5 16.91 13.41 8.22
C LYS A 5 16.93 14.13 9.54
N LEU A 6 16.33 13.51 10.55
CA LEU A 6 16.46 13.93 11.94
C LEU A 6 17.46 13.04 12.64
N TYR A 7 18.25 13.61 13.54
CA TYR A 7 19.26 12.89 14.29
C TYR A 7 18.94 12.99 15.77
N ALA A 8 19.08 11.89 16.50
CA ALA A 8 19.06 11.88 17.95
C ALA A 8 20.32 11.23 18.49
N VAL A 9 20.62 11.42 19.78
CA VAL A 9 21.69 10.68 20.45
C VAL A 9 21.05 9.78 21.50
N LYS A 10 21.25 8.48 21.38
CA LYS A 10 20.66 7.48 22.28
C LYS A 10 21.73 6.85 23.16
N ASN A 11 21.49 6.80 24.47
CA ASN A 11 22.39 6.14 25.40
C ASN A 11 22.08 4.63 25.56
N ARG A 12 22.89 3.92 26.35
CA ARG A 12 22.71 2.48 26.61
C ARG A 12 21.44 2.12 27.38
N SER A 13 20.88 3.08 28.12
CA SER A 13 19.62 2.92 28.87
C SER A 13 18.39 3.08 27.98
N GLY A 14 18.58 3.51 26.73
CA GLY A 14 17.51 3.76 25.78
C GLY A 14 16.94 5.18 25.83
N GLU A 15 17.56 6.07 26.59
CA GLU A 15 17.20 7.47 26.72
C GLU A 15 17.85 8.30 25.60
N PHE A 16 17.26 9.47 25.33
CA PHE A 16 17.65 10.39 24.27
C PHE A 16 18.21 11.68 24.84
N TRP A 17 19.26 12.18 24.19
CA TRP A 17 19.85 13.48 24.52
C TRP A 17 18.89 14.61 24.19
N ASP A 18 18.70 15.53 25.13
CA ASP A 18 17.84 16.69 24.93
C ASP A 18 18.64 17.92 24.44
N PHE A 19 18.25 18.43 23.27
CA PHE A 19 18.92 19.54 22.59
C PHE A 19 18.44 20.94 23.02
N SER A 20 17.47 21.07 23.93
CA SER A 20 17.00 22.38 24.43
C SER A 20 18.12 23.20 25.05
N ASP A 21 18.86 22.62 25.99
CA ASP A 21 19.91 23.29 26.77
C ASP A 21 21.01 22.32 27.26
N SER A 22 21.20 21.18 26.60
CA SER A 22 22.18 20.13 27.01
C SER A 22 21.84 19.47 28.36
N SER A 23 20.56 19.26 28.64
CA SER A 23 20.04 18.86 29.96
C SER A 23 20.24 17.37 30.32
N GLY A 24 21.02 16.64 29.53
CA GLY A 24 21.30 15.22 29.76
C GLY A 24 20.44 14.28 28.91
N PHE A 25 20.37 13.03 29.35
CA PHE A 25 19.59 11.99 28.69
C PHE A 25 18.26 11.78 29.40
N TRP A 26 17.18 11.73 28.61
CA TRP A 26 15.82 11.57 29.10
C TRP A 26 15.03 10.55 28.28
N SER A 27 14.00 9.95 28.86
CA SER A 27 13.10 9.11 28.07
C SER A 27 12.41 9.94 26.97
N LEU A 28 12.09 9.32 25.83
CA LEU A 28 11.46 10.02 24.71
C LEU A 28 10.15 10.73 25.11
N ALA A 29 9.42 10.19 26.08
CA ALA A 29 8.14 10.73 26.54
C ALA A 29 8.23 12.05 27.31
N ILE A 30 9.42 12.42 27.80
CA ILE A 30 9.63 13.61 28.63
C ILE A 30 10.71 14.56 28.09
N SER A 31 11.40 14.18 27.00
CA SER A 31 12.37 15.05 26.35
C SER A 31 11.63 16.11 25.53
N ASP A 32 12.03 17.37 25.70
CA ASP A 32 11.46 18.49 24.98
C ASP A 32 11.99 18.55 23.54
N PHE A 33 13.29 18.28 23.34
CA PHE A 33 13.93 18.29 22.02
C PHE A 33 14.85 17.07 21.85
N PRO A 34 14.30 15.86 21.64
CA PRO A 34 15.09 14.64 21.51
C PRO A 34 15.82 14.51 20.17
N THR A 35 15.54 15.39 19.21
CA THR A 35 16.07 15.34 17.84
C THR A 35 16.61 16.69 17.37
N THR A 36 17.59 16.66 16.48
CA THR A 36 18.12 17.82 15.74
C THR A 36 18.24 17.49 14.25
N PRO A 37 17.99 18.45 13.33
CA PRO A 37 18.29 18.27 11.91
C PRO A 37 19.81 18.36 11.61
N ASN A 38 20.62 18.80 12.58
CA ASN A 38 22.06 19.00 12.38
C ASN A 38 22.86 17.78 12.82
N LYS A 39 23.30 16.98 11.84
CA LYS A 39 24.15 15.80 12.08
C LYS A 39 25.38 16.09 12.93
N LYS A 40 26.08 17.21 12.67
CA LYS A 40 27.30 17.56 13.41
C LYS A 40 26.99 17.87 14.88
N GLN A 41 25.84 18.48 15.16
CA GLN A 41 25.41 18.74 16.54
C GLN A 41 25.14 17.42 17.29
N ALA A 42 24.48 16.45 16.65
CA ALA A 42 24.28 15.13 17.23
C ALA A 42 25.60 14.36 17.44
N GLU A 43 26.53 14.42 16.48
CA GLU A 43 27.86 13.80 16.60
C GLU A 43 28.68 14.43 17.74
N LEU A 44 28.61 15.74 17.92
CA LEU A 44 29.26 16.44 19.04
C LEU A 44 28.65 16.04 20.37
N ALA A 45 27.32 16.03 20.49
CA ALA A 45 26.65 15.62 21.71
C ALA A 45 26.99 14.16 22.09
N ALA A 46 27.03 13.25 21.11
CA ALA A 46 27.43 11.86 21.33
C ALA A 46 28.90 11.73 21.78
N LYS A 47 29.79 12.57 21.22
CA LYS A 47 31.21 12.59 21.60
C LYS A 47 31.43 13.13 23.01
N ASP A 48 30.75 14.21 23.36
CA ASP A 48 31.00 14.95 24.60
C ASP A 48 30.26 14.32 25.80
N HIS A 49 29.12 13.68 25.57
CA HIS A 49 28.25 13.15 26.63
C HIS A 49 28.01 11.64 26.57
N GLY A 50 28.56 10.97 25.55
CA GLY A 50 28.38 9.54 25.31
C GLY A 50 27.10 9.22 24.51
N GLY A 51 26.84 7.93 24.30
CA GLY A 51 25.74 7.46 23.45
C GLY A 51 26.14 7.30 21.98
N HIS A 52 25.15 7.15 21.10
CA HIS A 52 25.35 6.99 19.66
C HIS A 52 24.28 7.74 18.88
N VAL A 53 24.65 8.24 17.70
CA VAL A 53 23.73 8.94 16.82
C VAL A 53 22.77 7.94 16.16
N VAL A 54 21.48 8.22 16.24
CA VAL A 54 20.40 7.51 15.54
C VAL A 54 19.82 8.46 14.51
N THR A 55 19.57 7.97 13.30
CA THR A 55 18.96 8.74 12.22
C THR A 55 17.51 8.30 12.05
N PHE A 56 16.59 9.25 12.08
CA PHE A 56 15.21 9.09 11.66
C PHE A 56 15.06 9.61 10.24
N VAL A 57 14.34 8.83 9.44
CA VAL A 57 13.92 9.17 8.08
C VAL A 57 12.40 9.17 8.05
N GLU A 58 11.81 9.96 7.16
CA GLU A 58 10.37 9.88 6.91
C GLU A 58 9.98 8.45 6.47
N GLU A 59 8.76 8.04 6.82
CA GLU A 59 8.21 6.77 6.35
C GLU A 59 8.22 6.79 4.81
N PRO A 60 8.76 5.76 4.14
CA PRO A 60 8.85 5.76 2.69
C PRO A 60 7.45 5.74 2.07
N GLU A 61 7.33 6.33 0.87
CA GLU A 61 6.08 6.29 0.12
C GLU A 61 5.70 4.84 -0.19
N LYS A 62 4.48 4.46 0.19
CA LYS A 62 3.97 3.09 -0.01
C LYS A 62 3.69 2.85 -1.48
N VAL A 63 4.11 1.69 -1.97
CA VAL A 63 3.86 1.28 -3.35
C VAL A 63 2.40 0.89 -3.52
N VAL A 64 1.73 1.36 -4.57
CA VAL A 64 0.37 0.93 -4.90
C VAL A 64 0.43 -0.35 -5.73
N LEU A 65 -0.17 -1.44 -5.23
CA LEU A 65 -0.21 -2.74 -5.89
C LEU A 65 -1.63 -3.17 -6.24
N SER A 66 -1.79 -4.00 -7.27
CA SER A 66 -3.01 -4.78 -7.47
C SER A 66 -3.11 -5.91 -6.43
N GLU A 67 -4.30 -6.48 -6.24
CA GLU A 67 -4.48 -7.63 -5.34
C GLU A 67 -3.57 -8.82 -5.67
N LYS A 68 -3.40 -9.12 -6.97
CA LYS A 68 -2.53 -10.21 -7.43
C LYS A 68 -1.07 -9.97 -7.04
N GLN A 69 -0.60 -8.73 -7.19
CA GLN A 69 0.76 -8.32 -6.80
C GLN A 69 0.94 -8.35 -5.28
N ALA A 70 -0.04 -7.85 -4.52
CA ALA A 70 -0.02 -7.88 -3.06
C ALA A 70 0.11 -9.30 -2.52
N LYS A 71 -0.63 -10.27 -3.08
CA LYS A 71 -0.51 -11.69 -2.73
C LYS A 71 0.90 -12.25 -2.92
N ILE A 72 1.65 -11.76 -3.91
CA ILE A 72 3.06 -12.16 -4.10
C ILE A 72 3.93 -11.61 -2.97
N VAL A 73 3.76 -10.34 -2.57
CA VAL A 73 4.51 -9.73 -1.45
C VAL A 73 4.18 -10.42 -0.12
N GLU A 74 2.92 -10.75 0.12
CA GLU A 74 2.49 -11.53 1.30
C GLU A 74 3.11 -12.93 1.33
N GLY A 75 3.18 -13.59 0.18
CA GLY A 75 3.86 -14.88 0.03
C GLY A 75 5.35 -14.77 0.32
N ALA A 76 6.00 -13.72 -0.19
CA ALA A 76 7.41 -13.44 0.05
C ALA A 76 7.70 -13.24 1.55
N ASN A 77 6.85 -12.51 2.27
CA ASN A 77 6.96 -12.30 3.73
C ASN A 77 6.91 -13.59 4.55
N LYS A 78 6.30 -14.65 4.02
CA LYS A 78 6.19 -15.97 4.65
C LYS A 78 7.25 -16.95 4.15
N SER A 79 8.01 -16.58 3.12
CA SER A 79 9.03 -17.42 2.51
C SER A 79 10.33 -17.38 3.31
N GLN A 80 11.05 -18.49 3.32
CA GLN A 80 12.42 -18.54 3.82
C GLN A 80 13.37 -17.64 3.01
N PHE A 81 13.09 -17.49 1.71
CA PHE A 81 13.88 -16.69 0.78
C PHE A 81 12.96 -15.70 0.04
N PRO A 82 12.64 -14.54 0.64
CA PRO A 82 11.69 -13.58 0.07
C PRO A 82 12.09 -13.08 -1.33
N ALA A 83 13.38 -12.78 -1.55
CA ALA A 83 13.87 -12.30 -2.84
C ALA A 83 13.70 -13.34 -3.95
N SER A 84 14.04 -14.62 -3.68
CA SER A 84 13.81 -15.72 -4.62
C SER A 84 12.33 -15.93 -4.89
N TYR A 85 11.49 -15.87 -3.85
CA TYR A 85 10.05 -15.99 -4.00
C TYR A 85 9.49 -14.92 -4.95
N ILE A 86 9.87 -13.65 -4.77
CA ILE A 86 9.44 -12.57 -5.67
C ILE A 86 9.87 -12.88 -7.10
N SER A 87 11.16 -13.18 -7.32
CA SER A 87 11.72 -13.45 -8.65
C SER A 87 10.97 -14.60 -9.37
N ASP A 88 10.71 -15.70 -8.66
CA ASP A 88 10.01 -16.87 -9.18
C ASP A 88 8.55 -16.56 -9.58
N HIS A 89 7.91 -15.56 -8.95
CA HIS A 89 6.52 -15.17 -9.19
C HIS A 89 6.38 -13.98 -10.15
N THR A 90 7.48 -13.40 -10.62
CA THR A 90 7.48 -12.29 -11.61
C THR A 90 7.95 -12.69 -13.01
N GLY A 91 8.45 -13.93 -13.17
CA GLY A 91 9.04 -14.38 -14.43
C GLY A 91 10.17 -13.46 -14.88
N SER A 92 10.30 -13.20 -16.19
CA SER A 92 11.35 -12.33 -16.74
C SER A 92 11.01 -10.82 -16.73
N SER A 93 10.01 -10.40 -15.95
CA SER A 93 9.57 -9.00 -15.90
C SER A 93 10.37 -8.20 -14.86
N TYR A 94 11.51 -7.66 -15.27
CA TYR A 94 12.38 -6.82 -14.41
C TYR A 94 11.64 -5.62 -13.78
N CYS A 95 10.70 -5.02 -14.52
CA CYS A 95 9.93 -3.88 -14.01
C CYS A 95 8.98 -4.31 -12.87
N LEU A 96 8.39 -5.51 -12.96
CA LEU A 96 7.50 -6.04 -11.95
C LEU A 96 8.27 -6.51 -10.71
N GLU A 97 9.39 -7.21 -10.91
CA GLU A 97 10.27 -7.65 -9.82
C GLU A 97 10.72 -6.46 -8.97
N LYS A 98 11.19 -5.39 -9.62
CA LYS A 98 11.59 -4.15 -8.93
C LYS A 98 10.42 -3.54 -8.13
N LEU A 99 9.23 -3.45 -8.73
CA LEU A 99 8.04 -2.92 -8.06
C LEU A 99 7.69 -3.71 -6.79
N LEU A 100 7.75 -5.04 -6.86
CA LEU A 100 7.45 -5.91 -5.72
C LEU A 100 8.54 -5.89 -4.66
N MET A 101 9.81 -5.72 -5.05
CA MET A 101 10.92 -5.52 -4.10
C MET A 101 10.78 -4.17 -3.38
N ASP A 102 10.43 -3.10 -4.11
CA ASP A 102 10.17 -1.78 -3.52
C ASP A 102 8.98 -1.85 -2.54
N ALA A 103 7.90 -2.54 -2.91
CA ALA A 103 6.74 -2.78 -2.05
C ALA A 103 7.07 -3.62 -0.80
N TYR A 104 7.93 -4.62 -0.94
CA TYR A 104 8.39 -5.45 0.17
C TYR A 104 9.22 -4.64 1.17
N ALA A 105 10.11 -3.77 0.68
CA ALA A 105 11.01 -2.97 1.52
C ALA A 105 10.31 -1.76 2.18
N ASN A 106 9.46 -1.06 1.43
CA ASN A 106 8.86 0.21 1.84
C ASN A 106 7.41 0.07 2.32
N GLY A 107 6.81 -1.11 2.16
CA GLY A 107 5.38 -1.33 2.35
C GLY A 107 4.56 -0.97 1.11
N TYR A 108 3.29 -1.39 1.13
CA TYR A 108 2.37 -1.18 0.01
C TYR A 108 0.94 -0.90 0.47
N THR A 109 0.16 -0.35 -0.44
CA THR A 109 -1.30 -0.29 -0.37
C THR A 109 -1.88 -1.07 -1.55
N VAL A 110 -3.10 -1.59 -1.39
CA VAL A 110 -3.78 -2.32 -2.47
C VAL A 110 -4.73 -1.37 -3.17
N ALA A 111 -4.55 -1.21 -4.48
CA ALA A 111 -5.49 -0.49 -5.33
C ALA A 111 -6.84 -1.22 -5.28
N LYS A 112 -7.91 -0.47 -5.01
CA LYS A 112 -9.27 -1.00 -5.13
C LYS A 112 -9.49 -1.48 -6.55
N GLU A 113 -9.95 -2.71 -6.70
CA GLU A 113 -10.31 -3.25 -8.01
C GLU A 113 -11.50 -2.48 -8.57
N LYS A 114 -11.37 -1.98 -9.80
CA LYS A 114 -12.48 -1.25 -10.45
C LYS A 114 -13.60 -2.20 -10.79
N LYS A 115 -14.81 -1.80 -10.43
CA LYS A 115 -16.05 -2.53 -10.68
C LYS A 115 -16.98 -1.72 -11.56
N TYR A 116 -17.74 -2.41 -12.40
CA TYR A 116 -18.60 -1.81 -13.41
C TYR A 116 -19.97 -2.49 -13.43
N ASN A 117 -21.02 -1.69 -13.58
CA ASN A 117 -22.28 -2.16 -14.14
C ASN A 117 -22.10 -2.26 -15.65
N VAL A 118 -22.45 -3.40 -16.24
CA VAL A 118 -22.34 -3.60 -17.69
C VAL A 118 -23.72 -3.51 -18.30
N LYS A 119 -23.92 -2.54 -19.19
CA LYS A 119 -25.24 -2.27 -19.79
C LYS A 119 -25.57 -3.29 -20.87
N VAL A 120 -26.82 -3.73 -20.92
CA VAL A 120 -27.32 -4.58 -22.00
C VAL A 120 -27.53 -3.72 -23.26
N PRO A 121 -26.94 -4.08 -24.41
CA PRO A 121 -27.09 -3.31 -25.64
C PRO A 121 -28.56 -3.12 -26.04
N HIS A 122 -28.87 -1.92 -26.56
CA HIS A 122 -30.21 -1.57 -27.05
C HIS A 122 -31.34 -1.63 -25.99
N THR A 123 -30.99 -1.44 -24.71
CA THR A 123 -31.95 -1.29 -23.61
C THR A 123 -31.76 0.06 -22.91
N ASP A 124 -32.83 0.55 -22.29
CA ASP A 124 -32.79 1.84 -21.58
C ASP A 124 -32.15 1.69 -20.19
N ASP A 125 -32.56 0.67 -19.42
CA ASP A 125 -32.23 0.53 -17.99
C ASP A 125 -31.87 -0.89 -17.56
N SER A 126 -31.46 -1.77 -18.49
CA SER A 126 -31.07 -3.15 -18.18
C SER A 126 -29.57 -3.34 -18.10
N TYR A 127 -29.14 -4.14 -17.14
CA TYR A 127 -27.74 -4.47 -16.87
C TYR A 127 -27.55 -5.98 -16.75
N PHE A 128 -26.32 -6.43 -17.02
CA PHE A 128 -25.94 -7.81 -16.73
C PHE A 128 -25.77 -8.02 -15.22
N TYR A 129 -25.99 -9.25 -14.78
CA TYR A 129 -25.68 -9.71 -13.42
C TYR A 129 -25.24 -11.17 -13.43
N LYS A 130 -24.38 -11.51 -12.48
CA LYS A 130 -23.81 -12.84 -12.29
C LYS A 130 -24.83 -13.77 -11.63
N VAL A 131 -25.07 -14.92 -12.24
CA VAL A 131 -25.86 -16.01 -11.65
C VAL A 131 -24.92 -16.94 -10.89
N ASP A 132 -23.87 -17.39 -11.57
CA ASP A 132 -22.77 -18.24 -11.10
C ASP A 132 -21.52 -17.98 -11.96
N ASP A 133 -20.47 -18.79 -11.82
CA ASP A 133 -19.19 -18.63 -12.53
C ASP A 133 -19.27 -18.90 -14.05
N GLU A 134 -20.36 -19.50 -14.55
CA GLU A 134 -20.51 -19.88 -15.95
C GLU A 134 -21.52 -18.96 -16.67
N TYR A 135 -22.50 -18.45 -15.95
CA TYR A 135 -23.62 -17.71 -16.54
C TYR A 135 -23.82 -16.31 -15.94
N CYS A 136 -24.03 -15.34 -16.83
CA CYS A 136 -24.63 -14.06 -16.50
C CYS A 136 -25.97 -13.89 -17.21
N ASN A 137 -26.91 -13.23 -16.56
CA ASN A 137 -28.21 -12.87 -17.13
C ASN A 137 -28.36 -11.35 -17.20
N ALA A 138 -29.42 -10.90 -17.88
CA ALA A 138 -29.83 -9.50 -17.93
C ALA A 138 -31.05 -9.26 -17.02
N GLY A 139 -31.09 -8.12 -16.34
CA GLY A 139 -32.24 -7.67 -15.57
C GLY A 139 -32.36 -6.15 -15.62
N ASP A 140 -33.57 -5.64 -15.43
CA ASP A 140 -33.79 -4.21 -15.29
C ASP A 140 -33.19 -3.67 -13.98
N SER A 141 -33.02 -2.35 -13.93
CA SER A 141 -32.44 -1.66 -12.78
C SER A 141 -33.19 -1.89 -11.46
N TYR A 142 -34.51 -2.11 -11.53
CA TYR A 142 -35.37 -2.34 -10.37
C TYR A 142 -35.16 -3.73 -9.76
N TYR A 143 -35.07 -4.76 -10.60
CA TYR A 143 -34.73 -6.11 -10.16
C TYR A 143 -33.34 -6.19 -9.52
N LEU A 144 -32.40 -5.37 -9.99
CA LEU A 144 -31.01 -5.34 -9.52
C LEU A 144 -30.79 -4.40 -8.32
N GLU A 145 -31.85 -3.81 -7.78
CA GLU A 145 -31.79 -3.00 -6.57
C GLU A 145 -31.33 -3.86 -5.37
N GLY A 146 -30.34 -3.38 -4.61
CA GLY A 146 -29.73 -4.11 -3.49
C GLY A 146 -28.79 -5.27 -3.86
N MET A 147 -28.63 -5.62 -5.14
CA MET A 147 -27.74 -6.71 -5.60
C MET A 147 -26.34 -6.23 -6.00
N THR A 148 -25.61 -5.56 -5.12
CA THR A 148 -24.31 -4.91 -5.42
C THR A 148 -23.25 -5.89 -5.95
N ASP A 149 -22.97 -6.99 -5.26
CA ASP A 149 -21.90 -7.92 -5.65
C ASP A 149 -22.14 -8.67 -6.96
N LYS A 150 -23.41 -8.90 -7.30
CA LYS A 150 -23.80 -9.68 -8.49
C LYS A 150 -23.85 -8.85 -9.76
N LYS A 151 -24.16 -7.56 -9.68
CA LYS A 151 -24.25 -6.68 -10.85
C LYS A 151 -22.95 -5.94 -11.18
N TRP A 152 -21.97 -6.00 -10.28
CA TRP A 152 -20.67 -5.39 -10.47
C TRP A 152 -19.66 -6.39 -11.02
N PHE A 153 -19.02 -6.00 -12.13
CA PHE A 153 -18.05 -6.80 -12.83
C PHE A 153 -16.68 -6.13 -12.80
N THR A 154 -15.64 -6.95 -12.58
CA THR A 154 -14.24 -6.60 -12.84
C THR A 154 -13.96 -6.71 -14.34
N ASP A 155 -12.87 -6.11 -14.84
CA ASP A 155 -12.49 -6.27 -16.25
C ASP A 155 -12.27 -7.74 -16.64
N ALA A 156 -11.75 -8.57 -15.72
CA ALA A 156 -11.55 -9.99 -15.95
C ALA A 156 -12.89 -10.76 -16.07
N GLU A 157 -13.89 -10.43 -15.25
CA GLU A 157 -15.23 -11.01 -15.37
C GLU A 157 -15.91 -10.57 -16.68
N ILE A 158 -15.76 -9.30 -17.09
CA ILE A 158 -16.29 -8.79 -18.37
C ILE A 158 -15.71 -9.59 -19.54
N GLU A 159 -14.39 -9.84 -19.53
CA GLU A 159 -13.74 -10.67 -20.54
C GLU A 159 -14.25 -12.11 -20.51
N HIS A 160 -14.35 -12.71 -19.32
CA HIS A 160 -14.82 -14.09 -19.12
C HIS A 160 -16.23 -14.31 -19.67
N TYR A 161 -17.16 -13.38 -19.43
CA TYR A 161 -18.53 -13.47 -19.96
C TYR A 161 -18.68 -12.97 -21.40
N GLY A 162 -17.60 -12.53 -22.05
CA GLY A 162 -17.65 -12.03 -23.43
C GLY A 162 -18.39 -10.69 -23.58
N LEU A 163 -18.38 -9.85 -22.55
CA LEU A 163 -19.11 -8.57 -22.49
C LEU A 163 -18.24 -7.36 -22.85
N GLY A 164 -17.06 -7.58 -23.47
CA GLY A 164 -16.05 -6.54 -23.71
C GLY A 164 -16.53 -5.35 -24.55
N ASP A 165 -17.49 -5.58 -25.46
CA ASP A 165 -18.06 -4.55 -26.34
C ASP A 165 -19.26 -3.81 -25.73
N CYS A 166 -19.70 -4.20 -24.52
CA CYS A 166 -20.83 -3.58 -23.84
C CYS A 166 -20.41 -2.30 -23.11
N GLU A 167 -21.35 -1.36 -22.95
CA GLU A 167 -21.11 -0.11 -22.23
C GLU A 167 -20.86 -0.40 -20.73
N LYS A 168 -19.77 0.16 -20.19
CA LYS A 168 -19.38 0.03 -18.78
C LYS A 168 -19.71 1.31 -18.01
N VAL A 169 -20.46 1.17 -16.92
CA VAL A 169 -20.73 2.27 -15.98
C VAL A 169 -19.93 2.01 -14.70
N TRP A 170 -18.97 2.89 -14.43
CA TRP A 170 -18.11 2.78 -13.25
C TRP A 170 -18.92 2.86 -11.96
N CYS A 171 -18.68 1.91 -11.05
CA CYS A 171 -19.34 1.82 -9.76
C CYS A 171 -18.33 2.12 -8.67
N ASP A 172 -18.45 3.30 -8.07
CA ASP A 172 -17.77 3.65 -6.84
C ASP A 172 -18.78 3.56 -5.70
N SER A 173 -18.86 2.39 -5.07
CA SER A 173 -19.50 2.26 -3.77
C SER A 173 -18.50 2.63 -2.68
N ASP A 174 -18.12 3.91 -2.67
CA ASP A 174 -17.42 4.53 -1.54
C ASP A 174 -18.37 5.52 -0.82
N ASP A 175 -19.67 5.16 -0.77
CA ASP A 175 -20.58 5.65 0.29
C ASP A 175 -20.56 4.60 1.43
N ASP A 176 -19.49 4.61 2.23
CA ASP A 176 -19.42 4.04 3.59
C ASP A 176 -18.39 4.81 4.45
#